data_AF-A0A4Z1ESW1-F1
#
_entry.id   AF-A0A4Z1ESW1-F1
#
_cell.length_a   1.000
_cell.length_b   1.000
_cell.length_c   1.000
_cell.angle_alpha   90.00
_cell.angle_beta   90.00
_cell.angle_gamma   90.00
#
_symmetry.space_group_name_H-M   'P 1'
#
loop_
_entity.id
_entity.type
_entity.pdbx_description
1 polymer ?
#
loop_
_entity_poly.entity_id
_entity_poly.type
_entity_poly.pdbx_seq_one_letter_code
_entity_poly.pdbx_strand_id
1 'polypeptide(L)'
;MEIALQYDYHYIDLVAIYFNMIEINKGIRKNVGVILDKILVNLGVSYINLYLIYWPSEEYFPFILRRPWKPVQIGKVKVIEVSNLDKIYLKLLLKTCKIIPVVNQIEMHLYLQQSELAAFCQSRGILLEAYSPLGNNQIGELRTADNVKVHKIAKKLSLEPGQVLASRLGILFFQKASLKAELIAISMT
;
A
#
# COMPACT_ATOMS: atom_id res chain seq x y z
N MET A 1 13.44 8.22 -7.23
CA MET A 1 12.45 9.31 -7.36
C MET A 1 12.62 10.03 -8.69
N GLU A 2 13.77 10.65 -8.95
CA GLU A 2 14.04 11.36 -10.24
C GLU A 2 13.80 10.49 -11.47
N ILE A 3 14.28 9.24 -11.47
CA ILE A 3 14.03 8.30 -12.58
C ILE A 3 12.53 8.04 -12.74
N ALA A 4 11.77 7.83 -11.67
CA ALA A 4 10.33 7.58 -11.78
C ALA A 4 9.59 8.81 -12.34
N LEU A 5 9.96 10.01 -11.90
CA LEU A 5 9.39 11.26 -12.41
C LEU A 5 9.69 11.49 -13.91
N GLN A 6 10.84 11.03 -14.41
CA GLN A 6 11.17 11.07 -15.84
C GLN A 6 10.26 10.18 -16.70
N TYR A 7 9.68 9.14 -16.12
CA TYR A 7 8.74 8.22 -16.79
C TYR A 7 7.27 8.51 -16.44
N ASP A 8 6.96 9.75 -16.02
CA ASP A 8 5.59 10.22 -15.74
C ASP A 8 4.89 9.50 -14.57
N TYR A 9 5.67 8.91 -13.66
CA TYR A 9 5.12 8.37 -12.41
C TYR A 9 4.79 9.51 -11.43
N HIS A 10 3.49 9.83 -11.32
CA HIS A 10 3.00 10.86 -10.39
C HIS A 10 2.62 10.33 -9.00
N TYR A 11 2.50 9.01 -8.86
CA TYR A 11 2.30 8.36 -7.57
C TYR A 11 3.59 7.66 -7.19
N ILE A 12 4.19 8.09 -6.09
CA ILE A 12 5.40 7.48 -5.54
C ILE A 12 5.03 7.00 -4.14
N ASP A 13 4.94 5.69 -3.96
CA ASP A 13 4.85 5.08 -2.64
C ASP A 13 6.19 5.24 -1.92
N LEU A 14 6.38 6.44 -1.38
CA LEU A 14 7.36 6.69 -0.35
C LEU A 14 6.70 6.27 0.96
N VAL A 15 6.70 4.96 1.25
CA VAL A 15 6.65 4.53 2.64
C VAL A 15 7.80 5.28 3.29
N ALA A 16 7.47 6.30 4.09
CA ALA A 16 8.43 7.09 4.84
C ALA A 16 9.16 6.11 5.76
N ILE A 17 10.27 5.63 5.22
CA ILE A 17 11.14 4.57 5.66
C ILE A 17 11.15 4.52 7.18
N TYR A 18 10.59 3.44 7.75
CA TYR A 18 10.90 2.71 8.99
C TYR A 18 11.28 3.46 10.30
N PHE A 19 11.92 4.63 10.25
CA PHE A 19 12.37 5.44 11.38
C PHE A 19 11.27 6.30 12.02
N ASN A 20 10.35 6.87 11.24
CA ASN A 20 9.29 7.72 11.78
C ASN A 20 7.99 6.98 12.12
N MET A 21 7.82 5.75 11.65
CA MET A 21 6.65 4.92 11.97
C MET A 21 6.51 4.64 13.46
N ILE A 22 7.63 4.39 14.13
CA ILE A 22 7.67 4.22 15.59
C ILE A 22 7.21 5.52 16.27
N GLU A 23 7.67 6.68 15.81
CA GLU A 23 7.28 7.97 16.37
C GLU A 23 5.82 8.32 16.08
N ILE A 24 5.31 8.01 14.90
CA ILE A 24 3.91 8.20 14.55
C ILE A 24 3.01 7.26 15.36
N ASN A 25 3.37 5.98 15.52
CA ASN A 25 2.65 5.04 16.40
C ASN A 25 2.71 5.47 17.87
N LYS A 26 3.84 6.03 18.34
CA LYS A 26 3.93 6.73 19.63
C LYS A 26 3.07 8.01 19.66
N GLY A 27 2.89 8.69 18.54
CA GLY A 27 2.05 9.87 18.36
C GLY A 27 0.56 9.61 18.45
N ILE A 28 0.12 8.47 17.92
CA ILE A 28 -1.25 7.95 18.11
C ILE A 28 -1.54 7.80 19.61
N ARG A 29 -0.54 7.46 20.44
CA ARG A 29 -0.67 7.41 21.91
C ARG A 29 -0.74 8.79 22.60
N LYS A 30 -0.18 9.86 22.02
CA LYS A 30 -0.04 11.17 22.67
C LYS A 30 -0.83 12.29 21.99
N ASN A 31 -0.37 12.75 20.82
CA ASN A 31 -0.99 13.82 20.05
C ASN A 31 -0.54 13.79 18.58
N VAL A 32 -1.34 13.14 17.72
CA VAL A 32 -1.06 12.99 16.29
C VAL A 32 -0.83 14.33 15.57
N GLY A 33 -1.45 15.42 16.03
CA GLY A 33 -1.32 16.75 15.42
C GLY A 33 0.11 17.30 15.49
N VAL A 34 0.76 17.16 16.66
CA VAL A 34 2.13 17.66 16.92
C VAL A 34 3.15 16.88 16.11
N ILE A 35 2.95 15.57 15.95
CA ILE A 35 3.86 14.74 15.16
C ILE A 35 3.72 15.06 13.68
N LEU A 36 2.48 15.22 13.19
CA LEU A 36 2.24 15.65 11.82
C LEU A 36 2.87 17.01 11.53
N ASP A 37 2.80 17.98 12.44
CA ASP A 37 3.47 19.28 12.24
C ASP A 37 4.98 19.12 12.02
N LYS A 38 5.64 18.30 12.84
CA LYS A 38 7.08 18.03 12.66
C LYS A 38 7.38 17.38 11.33
N ILE A 39 6.56 16.42 10.90
CA ILE A 39 6.72 15.74 9.61
C ILE A 39 6.54 16.73 8.45
N LEU A 40 5.48 17.55 8.48
CA LEU A 40 5.18 18.55 7.47
C LEU A 40 6.32 19.57 7.32
N VAL A 41 6.86 20.05 8.45
CA VAL A 41 8.03 20.95 8.48
C VAL A 41 9.26 20.28 7.86
N ASN A 42 9.57 19.04 8.25
CA ASN A 42 10.73 18.31 7.73
C ASN A 42 10.62 18.01 6.23
N LEU A 43 9.40 17.79 5.73
CA LEU A 43 9.13 17.57 4.31
C LEU A 43 9.01 18.87 3.51
N GLY A 44 8.88 20.02 4.17
CA GLY A 44 8.68 21.32 3.51
C GLY A 44 7.31 21.45 2.82
N VAL A 45 6.29 20.73 3.29
CA VAL A 45 4.93 20.73 2.70
C VAL A 45 3.88 21.15 3.72
N SER A 46 2.78 21.74 3.26
CA SER A 46 1.67 22.19 4.13
C SER A 46 0.66 21.08 4.45
N TYR A 47 0.64 20.00 3.66
CA TYR A 47 -0.20 18.82 3.89
C TYR A 47 0.43 17.58 3.22
N ILE A 48 -0.05 16.41 3.61
CA ILE A 48 0.28 15.12 2.99
C ILE A 48 -0.95 14.62 2.22
N ASN A 49 -0.79 14.17 0.98
CA ASN A 49 -1.91 13.62 0.20
C ASN A 49 -2.46 12.34 0.82
N LEU A 50 -1.59 11.44 1.26
CA LEU A 50 -1.95 10.09 1.68
C LEU A 50 -1.17 9.69 2.93
N TYR A 51 -1.88 9.21 3.94
CA TYR A 51 -1.30 8.67 5.16
C TYR A 51 -1.68 7.20 5.32
N LEU A 52 -0.68 6.33 5.23
CA LEU A 52 -0.82 4.89 5.34
C LEU A 52 -0.61 4.41 6.78
N ILE A 53 -1.61 3.73 7.35
CA ILE A 53 -1.46 3.02 8.62
C ILE A 53 -0.83 1.65 8.33
N TYR A 54 0.50 1.57 8.49
CA TYR A 54 1.29 0.39 8.14
C TYR A 54 1.49 -0.55 9.33
N TRP A 55 1.22 -1.85 9.14
CA TRP A 55 1.46 -2.94 10.09
C TRP A 55 1.07 -2.61 11.54
N PRO A 56 -0.22 -2.43 11.84
CA PRO A 56 -0.59 -2.22 13.22
C PRO A 56 -0.47 -3.53 13.98
N SER A 57 0.55 -3.65 14.83
CA SER A 57 0.61 -4.80 15.74
C SER A 57 -0.64 -4.81 16.62
N GLU A 58 -1.05 -6.00 17.07
CA GLU A 58 -2.25 -6.18 17.87
C GLU A 58 -2.32 -5.24 19.08
N GLU A 59 -1.15 -4.94 19.68
CA GLU A 59 -1.01 -4.02 20.80
C GLU A 59 -1.44 -2.58 20.46
N TYR A 60 -1.16 -2.11 19.24
CA TYR A 60 -1.47 -0.74 18.81
C TYR A 60 -2.86 -0.62 18.17
N PHE A 61 -3.46 -1.74 17.76
CA PHE A 61 -4.74 -1.73 17.06
C PHE A 61 -5.87 -1.03 17.84
N PRO A 62 -6.03 -1.21 19.17
CA PRO A 62 -7.04 -0.47 19.95
C PRO A 62 -6.88 1.05 19.89
N PHE A 63 -5.65 1.55 19.79
CA PHE A 63 -5.41 2.99 19.68
C PHE A 63 -5.77 3.52 18.29
N ILE A 64 -5.47 2.74 17.26
CA ILE A 64 -5.89 3.02 15.89
C ILE A 64 -7.41 3.08 15.82
N LEU A 65 -8.14 2.13 16.45
CA LEU A 65 -9.60 2.13 16.47
C LEU A 65 -10.22 3.39 17.10
N ARG A 66 -9.54 4.08 18.02
CA ARG A 66 -10.11 5.24 18.72
C ARG A 66 -10.28 6.46 17.83
N ARG A 67 -9.25 6.86 17.06
CA ARG A 67 -9.26 8.10 16.27
C ARG A 67 -8.29 8.09 15.07
N PRO A 68 -8.39 7.14 14.13
CA PRO A 68 -7.44 7.10 13.02
C PRO A 68 -7.64 8.29 12.06
N TRP A 69 -8.85 8.85 12.00
CA TRP A 69 -9.26 9.91 11.06
C TRP A 69 -8.92 11.34 11.49
N LYS A 70 -8.37 11.53 12.68
CA LYS A 70 -8.05 12.87 13.19
C LYS A 70 -7.13 13.68 12.25
N PRO A 71 -6.11 13.09 11.59
CA PRO A 71 -5.27 13.80 10.61
C PRO A 71 -6.07 14.43 9.45
N VAL A 72 -7.09 13.73 8.97
CA VAL A 72 -7.98 14.22 7.89
C VAL A 72 -8.88 15.33 8.41
N GLN A 73 -9.45 15.16 9.60
CA GLN A 73 -10.32 16.16 10.21
C GLN A 73 -9.62 17.49 10.49
N ILE A 74 -8.31 17.48 10.74
CA ILE A 74 -7.50 18.69 10.95
C ILE A 74 -6.86 19.21 9.67
N GLY A 75 -7.18 18.65 8.50
CA GLY A 75 -6.74 19.13 7.19
C GLY A 75 -5.26 18.88 6.85
N LYS A 76 -4.52 18.13 7.68
CA LYS A 76 -3.08 17.85 7.46
C LYS A 76 -2.84 16.67 6.52
N VAL A 77 -3.86 15.84 6.35
CA VAL A 77 -3.86 14.66 5.48
C VAL A 77 -5.12 14.70 4.64
N LYS A 78 -5.03 14.46 3.33
CA LYS A 78 -6.23 14.40 2.47
C LYS A 78 -6.95 13.05 2.57
N VAL A 79 -6.20 11.95 2.49
CA VAL A 79 -6.73 10.58 2.48
C VAL A 79 -5.97 9.70 3.47
N ILE A 80 -6.69 8.79 4.13
CA ILE A 80 -6.10 7.75 4.96
C ILE A 80 -6.30 6.40 4.28
N GLU A 81 -5.23 5.64 4.27
CA GLU A 81 -5.18 4.28 3.78
C GLU A 81 -4.67 3.37 4.89
N VAL A 82 -4.88 2.07 4.72
CA VAL A 82 -4.41 1.05 5.65
C VAL A 82 -3.56 0.05 4.89
N SER A 83 -2.67 -0.63 5.60
CA SER A 83 -1.85 -1.67 5.03
C SER A 83 -1.79 -2.86 5.98
N ASN A 84 -1.77 -4.06 5.40
CA ASN A 84 -1.65 -5.32 6.12
C ASN A 84 -2.79 -5.62 7.09
N LEU A 85 -4.01 -5.15 6.79
CA LEU A 85 -5.19 -5.56 7.52
C LEU A 85 -5.85 -6.75 6.85
N ASP A 86 -5.94 -7.86 7.60
CA ASP A 86 -6.81 -8.96 7.22
C ASP A 86 -8.29 -8.58 7.39
N LYS A 87 -9.17 -9.52 7.01
CA LYS A 87 -10.62 -9.35 7.07
C LYS A 87 -11.14 -9.12 8.50
N ILE A 88 -10.50 -9.68 9.52
CA ILE A 88 -10.92 -9.54 10.93
C ILE A 88 -10.62 -8.12 11.40
N TYR A 89 -9.38 -7.66 11.23
CA TYR A 89 -8.98 -6.31 11.64
C TYR A 89 -9.69 -5.24 10.82
N LEU A 90 -9.87 -5.45 9.52
CA LEU A 90 -10.59 -4.50 8.67
C LEU A 90 -12.06 -4.38 9.12
N LYS A 91 -12.73 -5.47 9.49
CA LYS A 91 -14.08 -5.42 10.09
C LYS A 91 -14.10 -4.63 11.40
N LEU A 92 -13.11 -4.82 12.27
CA LEU A 92 -13.01 -4.08 13.53
C LEU A 92 -12.83 -2.58 13.28
N LEU A 93 -11.95 -2.21 12.34
CA LEU A 93 -11.74 -0.83 11.94
C LEU A 93 -13.03 -0.19 11.42
N LEU A 94 -13.75 -0.92 10.55
CA LEU A 94 -14.98 -0.43 9.94
C LEU A 94 -16.11 -0.19 10.95
N LYS A 95 -16.07 -0.80 12.14
CA LYS A 95 -17.05 -0.54 13.21
C LYS A 95 -16.85 0.83 13.87
N THR A 96 -15.63 1.36 13.89
CA THR A 96 -15.32 2.62 14.56
C THR A 96 -14.98 3.74 13.58
N CYS A 97 -14.84 3.43 12.30
CA CYS A 97 -14.44 4.42 11.32
C CYS A 97 -15.54 5.41 10.98
N LYS A 98 -15.17 6.70 10.86
CA LYS A 98 -16.06 7.74 10.31
C LYS A 98 -15.88 7.93 8.82
N ILE A 99 -14.70 7.60 8.32
CA ILE A 99 -14.31 7.67 6.92
C ILE A 99 -13.83 6.26 6.59
N ILE A 100 -14.30 5.66 5.49
CA ILE A 100 -13.85 4.33 5.07
C ILE A 100 -12.45 4.49 4.44
N PRO A 101 -11.46 3.64 4.78
CA PRO A 101 -10.17 3.68 4.09
C PRO A 101 -10.37 3.46 2.59
N VAL A 102 -9.72 4.27 1.76
CA VAL A 102 -9.87 4.17 0.30
C VAL A 102 -9.14 2.93 -0.23
N VAL A 103 -7.99 2.60 0.37
CA VAL A 103 -7.14 1.47 0.00
C VAL A 103 -6.78 0.63 1.22
N ASN A 104 -6.68 -0.68 1.03
CA ASN A 104 -5.96 -1.61 1.89
C ASN A 104 -4.79 -2.22 1.10
N GLN A 105 -3.57 -1.78 1.39
CA GLN A 105 -2.36 -2.26 0.76
C GLN A 105 -1.90 -3.59 1.39
N ILE A 106 -1.75 -4.66 0.61
CA ILE A 106 -1.45 -6.01 1.12
C ILE A 106 -0.42 -6.73 0.26
N GLU A 107 0.23 -7.75 0.82
CA GLU A 107 1.00 -8.68 0.01
C GLU A 107 0.04 -9.49 -0.85
N MET A 108 0.23 -9.40 -2.16
CA MET A 108 -0.60 -10.12 -3.09
C MET A 108 0.15 -10.38 -4.39
N HIS A 109 0.18 -11.64 -4.79
CA HIS A 109 0.88 -12.11 -5.98
C HIS A 109 0.28 -13.45 -6.43
N LEU A 110 0.81 -14.05 -7.50
CA LEU A 110 0.25 -15.27 -8.10
C LEU A 110 -0.01 -16.42 -7.10
N TYR A 111 0.86 -16.56 -6.10
CA TYR A 111 0.78 -17.60 -5.07
C TYR A 111 0.06 -17.15 -3.78
N LEU A 112 -0.23 -15.86 -3.64
CA LEU A 112 -0.95 -15.29 -2.50
C LEU A 112 -2.02 -14.33 -3.01
N GLN A 113 -3.14 -14.87 -3.50
CA GLN A 113 -4.13 -14.08 -4.24
C GLN A 113 -5.14 -13.33 -3.36
N GLN A 114 -5.20 -13.64 -2.06
CA GLN A 114 -6.05 -12.91 -1.09
C GLN A 114 -7.54 -12.84 -1.48
N SER A 115 -8.07 -13.87 -2.16
CA SER A 115 -9.40 -13.83 -2.82
C SER A 115 -10.55 -13.46 -1.89
N GLU A 116 -10.57 -13.99 -0.67
CA GLU A 116 -11.61 -13.64 0.31
C GLU A 116 -11.51 -12.19 0.81
N LEU A 117 -10.29 -11.69 0.99
CA LEU A 117 -10.04 -10.32 1.41
C LEU A 117 -10.40 -9.36 0.27
N ALA A 118 -10.07 -9.71 -0.97
CA ALA A 118 -10.44 -8.97 -2.16
C ALA A 118 -11.96 -8.82 -2.30
N ALA A 119 -12.70 -9.92 -2.19
CA ALA A 119 -14.16 -9.89 -2.22
C ALA A 119 -14.74 -9.03 -1.07
N PHE A 120 -14.15 -9.13 0.13
CA PHE A 120 -14.57 -8.32 1.26
C PHE A 120 -14.32 -6.82 1.03
N CYS A 121 -13.10 -6.44 0.62
CA CYS A 121 -12.73 -5.05 0.32
C CYS A 121 -13.63 -4.47 -0.78
N GLN A 122 -13.84 -5.21 -1.88
CA GLN A 122 -14.74 -4.81 -2.96
C GLN A 122 -16.17 -4.55 -2.45
N SER A 123 -16.72 -5.43 -1.61
CA SER A 123 -18.06 -5.26 -1.03
C SER A 123 -18.20 -4.03 -0.12
N ARG A 124 -17.08 -3.43 0.30
CA ARG A 124 -17.01 -2.26 1.18
C ARG A 124 -16.56 -0.99 0.47
N GLY A 125 -16.33 -1.05 -0.85
CA GLY A 125 -15.78 0.07 -1.62
C GLY A 125 -14.33 0.39 -1.25
N ILE A 126 -13.58 -0.59 -0.75
CA ILE A 126 -12.15 -0.47 -0.41
C ILE A 126 -11.36 -1.08 -1.57
N LEU A 127 -10.45 -0.31 -2.15
CA LEU A 127 -9.53 -0.80 -3.16
C LEU A 127 -8.45 -1.66 -2.50
N LEU A 128 -8.01 -2.71 -3.19
CA LEU A 128 -6.79 -3.40 -2.82
C LEU A 128 -5.63 -2.84 -3.63
N GLU A 129 -4.48 -2.72 -2.96
CA GLU A 129 -3.21 -2.36 -3.57
C GLU A 129 -2.20 -3.46 -3.25
N ALA A 130 -1.52 -3.98 -4.26
CA ALA A 130 -0.58 -5.08 -4.11
C ALA A 130 0.84 -4.55 -3.92
N TYR A 131 1.45 -4.88 -2.79
CA TYR A 131 2.91 -4.85 -2.66
C TYR A 131 3.49 -6.24 -2.92
N SER A 132 4.77 -6.29 -3.32
CA SER A 132 5.46 -7.51 -3.77
C SER A 132 4.69 -8.31 -4.83
N PRO A 133 4.17 -7.66 -5.90
CA PRO A 133 3.29 -8.32 -6.86
C PRO A 133 3.96 -9.43 -7.68
N LEU A 134 5.29 -9.40 -7.75
CA LEU A 134 6.11 -10.44 -8.38
C LEU A 134 6.53 -11.55 -7.38
N GLY A 135 5.99 -11.51 -6.17
CA GLY A 135 6.41 -12.35 -5.05
C GLY A 135 7.64 -11.75 -4.35
N ASN A 136 7.71 -11.96 -3.05
CA ASN A 136 8.92 -11.65 -2.28
C ASN A 136 9.92 -12.78 -2.52
N ASN A 137 11.03 -12.48 -3.21
CA ASN A 137 12.01 -13.50 -3.60
C ASN A 137 12.89 -13.86 -2.40
N GLN A 138 12.37 -14.70 -1.49
CA GLN A 138 13.21 -15.32 -0.47
C GLN A 138 14.26 -16.20 -1.16
N ILE A 139 15.46 -16.26 -0.57
CA ILE A 139 16.56 -17.05 -1.12
C ILE A 139 16.12 -18.51 -1.23
N GLY A 140 16.10 -19.06 -2.45
CA GLY A 140 15.71 -20.44 -2.73
C GLY A 140 14.24 -20.64 -3.10
N GLU A 141 13.41 -19.60 -3.12
CA GLU A 141 12.01 -19.70 -3.55
C GLU A 141 11.83 -19.31 -5.02
N LEU A 142 10.90 -19.99 -5.70
CA LEU A 142 10.53 -19.68 -7.09
C LEU A 142 9.83 -18.31 -7.16
N ARG A 143 10.44 -17.39 -7.91
CA ARG A 143 9.83 -16.09 -8.21
C ARG A 143 8.55 -16.32 -9.03
N THR A 144 7.52 -15.52 -8.82
CA THR A 144 6.29 -15.69 -9.61
C THR A 144 6.53 -15.44 -11.10
N ALA A 145 7.50 -14.58 -11.43
CA ALA A 145 7.93 -14.31 -12.80
C ALA A 145 8.57 -15.51 -13.49
N ASP A 146 9.21 -16.42 -12.75
CA ASP A 146 9.86 -17.63 -13.30
C ASP A 146 8.86 -18.78 -13.55
N ASN A 147 7.58 -18.57 -13.24
CA ASN A 147 6.57 -19.61 -13.41
C ASN A 147 6.38 -19.95 -14.89
N VAL A 148 6.51 -21.23 -15.24
CA VAL A 148 6.40 -21.73 -16.63
C VAL A 148 5.08 -21.33 -17.30
N LYS A 149 3.97 -21.29 -16.55
CA LYS A 149 2.67 -20.84 -17.10
C LYS A 149 2.67 -19.34 -17.39
N VAL A 150 3.31 -18.54 -16.54
CA VAL A 150 3.47 -17.09 -16.76
C VAL A 150 4.29 -16.85 -18.02
N HIS A 151 5.43 -17.53 -18.20
CA HIS A 151 6.23 -17.44 -19.43
C HIS A 151 5.46 -17.84 -20.69
N LYS A 152 4.64 -18.90 -20.62
CA LYS A 152 3.79 -19.33 -21.75
C LYS A 152 2.77 -18.25 -22.14
N ILE A 153 2.15 -17.61 -21.15
CA ILE A 153 1.19 -16.52 -21.36
C ILE A 153 1.89 -15.27 -21.89
N ALA A 154 3.02 -14.88 -21.29
CA ALA A 154 3.86 -13.77 -21.69
C ALA A 154 4.25 -13.86 -23.18
N LYS A 155 4.75 -15.04 -23.59
CA LYS A 155 5.06 -15.32 -25.00
C LYS A 155 3.84 -15.20 -25.93
N LYS A 156 2.67 -15.69 -25.50
CA LYS A 156 1.43 -15.60 -26.30
C LYS A 156 0.97 -14.14 -26.47
N LEU A 157 1.21 -13.30 -25.48
CA LEU A 157 0.79 -11.89 -25.46
C LEU A 157 1.88 -10.93 -25.97
N SER A 158 3.07 -11.42 -26.32
CA SER A 158 4.24 -10.59 -26.63
C SER A 158 4.56 -9.58 -25.52
N LEU A 159 4.41 -10.02 -24.27
CA LEU A 159 4.69 -9.26 -23.05
C LEU A 159 5.78 -9.96 -22.24
N GLU A 160 6.40 -9.22 -21.32
CA GLU A 160 7.29 -9.79 -20.30
C GLU A 160 6.49 -10.45 -19.15
N PRO A 161 7.03 -11.47 -18.47
CA PRO A 161 6.37 -12.12 -17.33
C PRO A 161 5.90 -11.13 -16.25
N GLY A 162 6.69 -10.09 -15.97
CA GLY A 162 6.33 -9.04 -15.02
C GLY A 162 5.10 -8.25 -15.45
N GLN A 163 4.99 -7.93 -16.75
CA GLN A 163 3.84 -7.23 -17.31
C GLN A 163 2.57 -8.09 -17.24
N VAL A 164 2.69 -9.40 -17.50
CA VAL A 164 1.56 -10.33 -17.35
C VAL A 164 1.06 -10.36 -15.90
N LEU A 165 1.98 -10.42 -14.94
CA LEU A 165 1.64 -10.43 -13.52
C LEU A 165 1.01 -9.11 -13.07
N ALA A 166 1.50 -7.97 -13.59
CA ALA A 166 0.93 -6.65 -13.34
C ALA A 166 -0.42 -6.41 -14.03
N SER A 167 -0.72 -7.10 -15.13
CA SER A 167 -2.00 -6.88 -15.86
C SER A 167 -3.22 -7.59 -15.24
N ARG A 168 -3.01 -8.60 -14.39
CA ARG A 168 -4.07 -9.54 -13.98
C ARG A 168 -4.96 -9.03 -12.84
N LEU A 169 -4.60 -7.92 -12.20
CA LEU A 169 -5.29 -7.45 -11.02
C LEU A 169 -5.71 -6.00 -11.27
N GLY A 170 -7.00 -5.67 -11.16
CA GLY A 170 -7.50 -4.28 -11.15
C GLY A 170 -7.10 -3.56 -9.85
N ILE A 171 -5.81 -3.60 -9.56
CA ILE A 171 -5.17 -3.36 -8.28
C ILE A 171 -3.98 -2.46 -8.58
N LEU A 172 -3.77 -1.43 -7.76
CA LEU A 172 -2.61 -0.56 -7.89
C LEU A 172 -1.35 -1.38 -7.55
N PHE A 173 -0.29 -1.21 -8.35
CA PHE A 173 0.94 -1.99 -8.27
C PHE A 173 2.15 -1.12 -7.89
N PHE A 174 2.90 -1.54 -6.88
CA PHE A 174 4.25 -1.03 -6.61
C PHE A 174 5.31 -2.11 -6.70
N GLN A 175 6.20 -1.97 -7.68
CA GLN A 175 7.42 -2.75 -7.77
C GLN A 175 8.60 -1.93 -7.24
N LYS A 176 9.33 -2.49 -6.26
CA LYS A 176 10.61 -1.93 -5.83
C LYS A 176 11.66 -2.23 -6.91
N ALA A 177 11.95 -1.25 -7.75
CA ALA A 177 13.03 -1.36 -8.73
C ALA A 177 14.39 -0.99 -8.09
N SER A 178 15.29 -1.96 -7.95
CA SER A 178 16.71 -1.72 -7.67
C SER A 178 17.48 -1.82 -8.99
N LEU A 179 17.88 -0.67 -9.53
CA LEU A 179 18.63 -0.44 -10.77
C LEU A 179 17.88 -0.55 -12.11
N LYS A 180 17.92 0.59 -12.83
CA LYS A 180 17.86 0.86 -14.29
C LYS A 180 16.84 0.18 -15.22
N ALA A 181 15.93 -0.67 -14.77
CA ALA A 181 14.85 -1.15 -15.64
C ALA A 181 13.55 -1.35 -14.86
N GLU A 182 12.48 -0.80 -15.44
CA GLU A 182 11.08 -1.16 -15.23
C GLU A 182 10.51 -0.87 -13.82
N LEU A 183 10.16 0.39 -13.59
CA LEU A 183 8.94 0.70 -12.83
C LEU A 183 7.79 0.57 -13.82
N ILE A 184 6.78 -0.24 -13.51
CA ILE A 184 5.50 -0.29 -14.21
C ILE A 184 4.42 -0.13 -13.14
N ALA A 185 3.86 1.07 -12.99
CA ALA A 185 2.59 1.29 -12.33
C ALA A 185 1.52 1.42 -13.41
N ILE A 186 0.63 0.43 -13.52
CA ILE A 186 -0.53 0.51 -14.40
C ILE A 186 -1.69 1.06 -13.56
N SER A 187 -2.02 2.32 -13.77
CA SER A 187 -3.33 2.88 -13.39
C SER A 187 -4.26 2.65 -14.59
N MET A 188 -5.14 1.66 -14.53
CA MET A 188 -6.25 1.58 -15.48
C MET A 188 -7.34 2.53 -14.97
N THR A 189 -7.47 3.67 -15.65
CA THR A 189 -8.69 4.49 -15.64
C THR A 189 -9.63 3.99 -16.72
#